data_AF-A0A965PL37-F1
#
_entry.id   AF-A0A965PL37-F1
#
_cell.length_a   1.000
_cell.length_b   1.000
_cell.length_c   1.000
_cell.angle_alpha   90.00
_cell.angle_beta   90.00
_cell.angle_gamma   90.00
#
_symmetry.space_group_name_H-M   'P 1'
#
loop_
_entity.id
_entity.type
_entity.pdbx_description
1 polymer ?
#
loop_
_entity_poly.entity_id
_entity_poly.type
_entity_poly.pdbx_seq_one_letter_code
_entity_poly.pdbx_strand_id
1 'polypeptide(L)' 'MALQSSNTWAEQRRLRERADLAARKQRDAENTDPELETCVIAYHAHRVDGGQMRFEDFRREWYRTKGAKDGR' A
#
# COMPACT_ATOMS: atom_id res chain seq x y z
N MET A 1 42.60 -29.79 1.04
CA MET A 1 41.37 -29.89 1.86
C MET A 1 40.65 -28.56 1.79
N ALA A 2 39.32 -28.60 1.75
CA ALA A 2 38.44 -27.58 1.19
C ALA A 2 38.54 -26.18 1.85
N LEU A 3 38.67 -25.15 1.00
CA LEU A 3 38.23 -23.78 1.26
C LEU A 3 36.73 -23.80 1.55
N GLN A 4 36.26 -23.38 2.73
CA GLN A 4 34.88 -22.90 2.96
C GLN A 4 34.66 -22.51 4.41
N SER A 5 35.14 -21.34 4.85
CA SER A 5 34.70 -20.75 6.12
C SER A 5 34.57 -19.22 6.08
N SER A 6 34.57 -18.62 4.89
CA SER A 6 34.54 -17.15 4.73
C SER A 6 33.19 -16.61 4.23
N ASN A 7 32.14 -17.43 4.16
CA ASN A 7 30.84 -17.05 3.58
C ASN A 7 29.69 -16.90 4.59
N THR A 8 29.87 -17.34 5.83
CA THR A 8 28.75 -17.47 6.78
C THR A 8 28.23 -16.11 7.28
N TRP A 9 29.11 -15.15 7.58
CA TRP A 9 28.69 -13.83 8.07
C TRP A 9 28.01 -12.97 7.02
N ALA A 10 28.48 -13.02 5.77
CA ALA A 10 27.88 -12.28 4.66
C ALA A 10 26.51 -12.86 4.27
N GLU A 11 26.36 -14.19 4.26
CA GLU A 11 25.07 -14.85 4.06
C GLU A 11 24.10 -14.57 5.21
N GLN A 12 24.54 -14.65 6.47
CA GLN A 12 23.70 -14.32 7.62
C GLN A 12 23.21 -12.86 7.58
N ARG A 13 24.06 -11.91 7.17
CA ARG A 13 23.65 -10.51 6.98
C ARG A 13 22.58 -10.38 5.90
N ARG A 14 22.78 -11.00 4.74
CA ARG A 14 21.79 -10.99 3.64
C ARG A 14 20.46 -11.63 4.03
N LEU A 15 20.48 -12.69 4.83
CA LEU A 15 19.26 -13.33 5.34
C LEU A 15 18.51 -12.40 6.30
N ARG A 16 19.21 -11.69 7.19
CA ARG A 16 18.60 -10.66 8.05
C ARG A 16 18.02 -9.50 7.25
N GLU A 17 18.78 -8.97 6.28
CA GLU A 17 18.30 -7.88 5.41
C GLU A 17 17.04 -8.29 4.62
N ARG A 18 17.00 -9.54 4.14
CA ARG A 18 15.79 -10.09 3.50
C ARG A 18 14.61 -10.22 4.46
N ALA A 19 14.85 -10.68 5.69
CA ALA A 19 13.81 -10.79 6.71
C ALA A 19 13.25 -9.41 7.10
N ASP A 20 14.12 -8.40 7.24
CA ASP A 20 13.71 -7.03 7.54
C ASP A 20 12.90 -6.42 6.38
N LEU A 21 13.32 -6.66 5.13
CA LEU A 21 12.57 -6.24 3.94
C LEU A 21 11.21 -6.94 3.85
N ALA A 22 11.15 -8.24 4.15
CA ALA A 22 9.90 -8.99 4.18
C ALA A 22 8.96 -8.47 5.26
N ALA A 23 9.47 -8.17 6.46
CA ALA A 23 8.68 -7.60 7.55
C ALA A 23 8.12 -6.21 7.21
N ARG A 24 8.90 -5.37 6.51
CA ARG A 24 8.41 -4.08 6.00
C ARG A 24 7.32 -4.25 4.97
N LYS A 25 7.54 -5.12 3.96
CA LYS A 25 6.52 -5.43 2.94
C LYS A 25 5.24 -5.98 3.54
N GLN A 26 5.34 -6.83 4.57
CA GLN A 26 4.18 -7.36 5.28
C GLN A 26 3.39 -6.25 5.98
N ARG A 27 4.08 -5.34 6.68
CA ARG A 27 3.44 -4.15 7.28
C ARG A 27 2.83 -3.24 6.22
N ASP A 28 3.50 -3.03 5.09
CA ASP A 28 2.98 -2.19 4.01
C ASP A 28 1.70 -2.83 3.42
N ALA A 29 1.69 -4.15 3.25
CA ALA A 29 0.52 -4.90 2.80
C ALA A 29 -0.66 -4.83 3.80
N GLU A 30 -0.38 -4.92 5.09
CA GLU A 30 -1.40 -4.76 6.15
C GLU A 30 -2.00 -3.35 6.20
N ASN A 31 -1.24 -2.34 5.76
CA ASN A 31 -1.71 -0.95 5.67
C ASN A 31 -2.22 -0.56 4.28
N THR A 32 -2.22 -1.49 3.32
CA THR A 32 -2.76 -1.24 1.98
C THR A 32 -4.27 -1.31 2.04
N ASP A 33 -4.93 -0.21 1.69
CA ASP A 33 -6.39 -0.13 1.55
C ASP A 33 -6.73 0.12 0.07
N PRO A 34 -7.09 -0.94 -0.69
CA PRO A 34 -7.42 -0.83 -2.11
C PRO A 34 -8.62 0.10 -2.39
N GLU A 35 -9.55 0.22 -1.44
CA GLU A 35 -10.69 1.11 -1.59
C GLU A 35 -10.27 2.57 -1.44
N LEU A 36 -9.41 2.86 -0.47
CA LEU A 36 -8.84 4.19 -0.30
C LEU A 36 -8.00 4.60 -1.52
N GLU A 37 -7.19 3.69 -2.07
CA GLU A 37 -6.44 3.93 -3.31
C GLU A 37 -7.38 4.28 -4.47
N THR A 38 -8.47 3.51 -4.63
CA THR A 38 -9.49 3.78 -5.66
C THR A 38 -10.15 5.15 -5.43
N CYS A 39 -10.45 5.51 -4.18
CA CYS A 39 -11.00 6.81 -3.82
C CYS A 39 -10.03 7.96 -4.15
N VAL A 40 -8.72 7.77 -3.94
CA VAL A 40 -7.70 8.77 -4.29
C VAL A 40 -7.62 8.99 -5.80
N ILE A 41 -7.68 7.92 -6.59
CA ILE A 41 -7.71 8.00 -8.06
C ILE A 41 -8.97 8.76 -8.52
N ALA A 42 -10.14 8.43 -7.97
CA ALA A 42 -11.39 9.12 -8.28
C ALA A 42 -11.34 10.60 -7.88
N TYR A 43 -10.70 10.94 -6.75
CA TYR A 43 -10.52 12.32 -6.33
C TYR A 43 -9.61 13.10 -7.27
N HIS A 44 -8.55 12.48 -7.78
CA HIS A 44 -7.67 13.12 -8.75
C HIS A 44 -8.44 13.49 -10.02
N ALA A 45 -9.25 12.57 -10.55
CA ALA A 45 -10.13 12.85 -11.69
C ALA A 45 -11.11 14.00 -11.39
N HIS A 46 -11.76 13.96 -10.22
CA HIS A 46 -12.65 15.04 -9.78
C HIS A 46 -11.97 16.42 -9.73
N ARG A 47 -10.70 16.48 -9.32
CA ARG A 47 -9.92 17.73 -9.30
C ARG A 47 -9.54 18.21 -10.70
N VAL A 48 -9.17 17.30 -11.59
CA VAL A 48 -8.89 17.61 -13.00
C VAL A 48 -10.13 18.16 -13.71
N ASP A 49 -11.31 17.62 -13.39
CA ASP A 49 -12.60 18.08 -13.93
C ASP A 49 -13.10 19.40 -13.30
N GLY A 50 -12.29 20.05 -12.46
CA GLY A 50 -12.59 21.36 -11.87
C GLY A 50 -13.27 21.31 -10.50
N GLY A 51 -13.47 20.12 -9.93
CA GLY A 51 -14.04 19.94 -8.60
C GLY A 51 -13.22 20.66 -7.51
N GLN A 52 -13.90 21.39 -6.61
CA GLN A 52 -13.25 22.14 -5.53
C GLN A 52 -13.43 21.52 -4.14
N MET A 53 -13.99 20.32 -4.10
CA MET A 53 -14.26 19.63 -2.83
C MET A 53 -12.96 19.22 -2.14
N ARG A 54 -12.92 19.32 -0.81
CA ARG A 54 -11.81 18.76 -0.02
C ARG A 54 -11.86 17.24 -0.10
N PHE A 55 -10.69 16.60 -0.05
CA PHE A 55 -10.59 15.14 -0.14
C PHE A 55 -11.43 14.42 0.93
N GLU A 56 -11.49 14.93 2.16
CA GLU A 56 -12.27 14.29 3.24
C GLU A 56 -13.77 14.26 2.95
N ASP A 57 -14.31 15.36 2.43
CA ASP A 57 -15.72 15.46 2.05
C ASP A 57 -16.02 14.59 0.83
N PHE A 58 -15.13 14.62 -0.17
CA PHE A 58 -15.21 13.76 -1.34
C PHE A 58 -15.19 12.29 -0.96
N ARG A 59 -14.29 11.88 -0.05
CA ARG A 59 -14.16 10.51 0.43
C ARG A 59 -15.46 10.04 1.09
N ARG A 60 -16.06 10.86 1.97
CA ARG A 60 -17.34 10.53 2.62
C ARG A 60 -18.45 10.33 1.60
N GLU A 61 -18.55 11.21 0.61
CA GLU A 61 -19.55 11.11 -0.46
C GLU A 61 -19.29 9.93 -1.39
N TRP A 62 -18.03 9.65 -1.71
CA TRP A 62 -17.61 8.52 -2.52
C TRP A 62 -17.99 7.19 -1.87
N TYR A 63 -17.70 6.99 -0.58
CA TYR A 63 -18.13 5.78 0.14
C TYR A 63 -19.66 5.68 0.26
N ARG A 64 -20.36 6.81 0.45
CA ARG A 64 -21.83 6.85 0.51
C ARG A 64 -22.46 6.42 -0.83
N THR A 65 -21.94 6.92 -1.94
CA THR A 65 -22.45 6.61 -3.29
C THR A 65 -22.06 5.21 -3.75
N LYS A 66 -20.87 4.72 -3.41
CA LYS A 66 -20.45 3.33 -3.62
C LYS A 66 -21.34 2.35 -2.83
N GLY A 67 -21.54 2.59 -1.53
CA GLY A 67 -22.36 1.74 -0.67
C GLY A 67 -23.83 1.66 -1.10
N ALA A 68 -24.35 2.70 -1.75
CA ALA A 68 -25.69 2.70 -2.35
C ALA A 68 -25.80 1.78 -3.60
N LYS A 69 -24.68 1.42 -4.23
CA LYS A 69 -24.65 0.58 -5.44
C LYS A 69 -24.47 -0.91 -5.15
N ASP A 70 -23.82 -1.27 -4.04
CA ASP A 70 -23.64 -2.66 -3.57
C ASP A 70 -24.79 -3.19 -2.70
N GLY A 71 -25.80 -2.34 -2.40
CA GLY A 71 -26.96 -2.68 -1.57
C GLY A 71 -28.24 -3.05 -2.34
N ARG A 72 -28.16 -3.49 -3.60
CA ARG A 72 -29.34 -3.89 -4.39
C ARG A 72 -29.12 -5.21 -5.14
#